data_AF-D8PS19-F1
#
_entry.id   AF-D8PS19-F1
#
_cell.length_a   1.000
_cell.length_b   1.000
_cell.length_c   1.000
_cell.angle_alpha   90.00
_cell.angle_beta   90.00
_cell.angle_gamma   90.00
#
_symmetry.space_group_name_H-M   'P 1'
#
loop_
_entity.id
_entity.type
_entity.pdbx_description
1 polymer ?
#
loop_
_entity_poly.entity_id
_entity_poly.type
_entity_poly.pdbx_seq_one_letter_code
_entity_poly.pdbx_strand_id
1 'polypeptide(L)'
;MRSVENWHPRPEFASALTTLGSKSLVELRVDASTTFRTIEDAITQILRQSPALEVVELRHMISPDRILALAALRSLRELRIMRLPVFDEELPKPAFPALRSLYFNWTRHAALMNFLHKIDDVLPNLDTLTLGFRPSDALNGLGELTAVCEFVAERCSPVGLTHLSIADETGGSLSTTCDEVPYYAAKYEHIRALRSLRGLKTLHIEVWGHADVDDSDIESLVSTWPALESFRLDKPTESVYEFDTDVKGAHPFVPRATTKSLLSIARHCPNLRELAITFNAVDLTSSDSGGRPGGGLVQHALRKLDTLHTIIQPDEALPLALFLSDVFLALDEVDSDTKLQAEVAKEEGEGIPEGYDGYKKLLELLPIVSKVRRQERLDIRAPRI
;
A
#
# COMPACT_ATOMS: atom_id res chain seq x y z
N MET A 1 7.44 -30.94 7.46
CA MET A 1 6.00 -30.60 7.63
C MET A 1 5.21 -31.89 7.73
N ARG A 2 4.49 -32.12 8.85
CA ARG A 2 3.49 -33.20 8.90
C ARG A 2 2.34 -32.76 7.99
N SER A 3 1.95 -33.59 7.02
CA SER A 3 0.75 -33.31 6.21
C SER A 3 -0.40 -33.09 7.18
N VAL A 4 -1.06 -31.94 7.11
CA VAL A 4 -2.32 -31.71 7.82
C VAL A 4 -3.25 -32.82 7.35
N GLU A 5 -3.53 -33.79 8.22
CA GLU A 5 -4.48 -34.86 7.95
C GLU A 5 -5.78 -34.23 7.45
N ASN A 6 -6.37 -34.80 6.39
CA ASN A 6 -7.60 -34.34 5.74
C ASN A 6 -8.74 -34.15 6.75
N TRP A 7 -8.77 -32.98 7.40
CA TRP A 7 -9.76 -32.65 8.39
C TRP A 7 -11.01 -32.23 7.65
N HIS A 8 -11.98 -33.14 7.52
CA HIS A 8 -13.31 -32.81 7.04
C HIS A 8 -14.17 -32.36 8.22
N PRO A 9 -14.71 -31.13 8.23
CA PRO A 9 -15.62 -30.68 9.27
C PRO A 9 -16.84 -31.58 9.27
N ARG A 10 -17.22 -32.06 10.45
CA ARG A 10 -18.40 -32.92 10.57
C ARG A 10 -19.67 -32.10 10.25
N PRO A 11 -20.70 -32.68 9.61
CA PRO A 11 -21.94 -31.97 9.25
C PRO A 11 -22.60 -31.23 10.43
N GLU A 12 -22.45 -31.73 11.65
CA GLU A 12 -22.97 -31.10 12.87
C GLU A 12 -22.35 -29.73 13.11
N PHE A 13 -21.09 -29.50 12.71
CA PHE A 13 -20.44 -28.20 12.81
C PHE A 13 -21.11 -27.18 11.89
N ALA A 14 -21.40 -27.54 10.64
CA ALA A 14 -22.11 -26.67 9.71
C ALA A 14 -23.52 -26.34 10.23
N SER A 15 -24.22 -27.33 10.79
CA SER A 15 -25.53 -27.11 11.42
C SER A 15 -25.44 -26.23 12.66
N ALA A 16 -24.39 -26.33 13.47
CA ALA A 16 -24.20 -25.44 14.61
C ALA A 16 -23.89 -24.01 14.14
N LEU A 17 -23.10 -23.86 13.08
CA LEU A 17 -22.74 -22.57 12.51
C LEU A 17 -23.97 -21.80 12.03
N THR A 18 -24.93 -22.45 11.37
CA THR A 18 -26.17 -21.78 10.93
C THR A 18 -27.01 -21.22 12.07
N THR A 19 -26.89 -21.78 13.28
CA THR A 19 -27.59 -21.24 14.47
C THR A 19 -27.07 -19.89 14.94
N LEU A 20 -25.88 -19.47 14.47
CA LEU A 20 -25.33 -18.14 14.73
C LEU A 20 -26.04 -17.05 13.92
N GLY A 21 -26.80 -17.42 12.88
CA GLY A 21 -27.59 -16.50 12.09
C GLY A 21 -28.64 -15.80 12.96
N SER A 22 -28.51 -14.47 13.09
CA SER A 22 -29.40 -13.66 13.92
C SER A 22 -29.67 -12.32 13.27
N LYS A 23 -30.90 -11.82 13.44
CA LYS A 23 -31.28 -10.47 12.99
C LYS A 23 -30.47 -9.35 13.66
N SER A 24 -29.81 -9.64 14.78
CA SER A 24 -28.98 -8.70 15.53
C SER A 24 -27.48 -8.87 15.27
N LEU A 25 -27.07 -9.79 14.40
CA LEU A 25 -25.67 -10.00 14.08
C LEU A 25 -25.17 -8.83 13.22
N VAL A 26 -24.21 -8.07 13.74
CA VAL A 26 -23.67 -6.85 13.10
C VAL A 26 -22.35 -7.12 12.36
N GLU A 27 -21.61 -8.14 12.78
CA GLU A 27 -20.28 -8.45 12.26
C GLU A 27 -20.11 -9.95 12.05
N LEU A 28 -19.54 -10.32 10.90
CA LEU A 28 -19.18 -11.70 10.58
C LEU A 28 -17.77 -11.75 9.99
N ARG A 29 -16.87 -12.44 10.68
CA ARG A 29 -15.52 -12.71 10.17
C ARG A 29 -15.29 -14.21 10.06
N VAL A 30 -14.84 -14.63 8.89
CA VAL A 30 -14.56 -16.03 8.59
C VAL A 30 -13.11 -16.17 8.12
N ASP A 31 -12.29 -16.67 9.03
CA ASP A 31 -10.89 -17.03 8.81
C ASP A 31 -10.76 -18.55 8.66
N ALA A 32 -11.15 -19.06 7.49
CA ALA A 32 -11.06 -20.49 7.19
C ALA A 32 -10.20 -20.69 5.94
N SER A 33 -9.01 -21.27 6.08
CA SER A 33 -8.08 -21.49 4.96
C SER A 33 -8.54 -22.58 3.96
N THR A 34 -9.47 -23.45 4.39
CA THR A 34 -9.96 -24.59 3.60
C THR A 34 -11.44 -24.47 3.29
N THR A 35 -11.79 -24.71 2.02
CA THR A 35 -13.16 -24.66 1.52
C THR A 35 -13.89 -26.00 1.69
N PHE A 36 -14.90 -26.04 2.56
CA PHE A 36 -15.86 -27.14 2.62
C PHE A 36 -17.25 -26.64 2.29
N ARG A 37 -17.87 -27.21 1.25
CA ARG A 37 -19.21 -26.81 0.76
C ARG A 37 -20.26 -26.70 1.87
N THR A 38 -20.23 -27.57 2.87
CA THR A 38 -21.16 -27.52 4.01
C THR A 38 -21.00 -26.26 4.85
N ILE A 39 -19.78 -25.78 5.07
CA ILE A 39 -19.50 -24.51 5.75
C ILE A 39 -19.93 -23.33 4.85
N GLU A 40 -19.74 -23.45 3.54
CA GLU A 40 -20.16 -22.44 2.57
C GLU A 40 -21.66 -22.18 2.59
N ASP A 41 -22.46 -23.26 2.56
CA ASP A 41 -23.91 -23.19 2.65
C ASP A 41 -24.35 -22.57 3.98
N ALA A 42 -23.67 -22.95 5.07
CA ALA A 42 -23.96 -22.42 6.41
C ALA A 42 -23.68 -20.91 6.52
N ILE A 43 -22.56 -20.43 5.98
CA ILE A 43 -22.23 -18.99 5.93
C ILE A 43 -23.27 -18.25 5.08
N THR A 44 -23.63 -18.79 3.92
CA THR A 44 -24.66 -18.21 3.05
C THR A 44 -25.99 -18.05 3.79
N GLN A 45 -26.36 -19.03 4.60
CA GLN A 45 -27.55 -18.98 5.43
C GLN A 45 -27.44 -17.90 6.52
N ILE A 46 -26.30 -17.78 7.20
CA ILE A 46 -26.06 -16.70 8.19
C ILE A 46 -26.25 -15.33 7.54
N LEU A 47 -25.64 -15.09 6.36
CA LEU A 47 -25.76 -13.84 5.63
C LEU A 47 -27.23 -13.49 5.34
N ARG A 48 -28.01 -14.47 4.86
CA ARG A 48 -29.45 -14.29 4.57
C ARG A 48 -30.30 -14.03 5.82
N GLN A 49 -29.91 -14.59 6.96
CA GLN A 49 -30.66 -14.45 8.23
C GLN A 49 -30.28 -13.20 9.03
N SER A 50 -29.22 -12.48 8.62
CA SER A 50 -28.60 -11.41 9.40
C SER A 50 -28.61 -10.06 8.65
N PRO A 51 -29.78 -9.43 8.43
CA PRO A 51 -29.90 -8.18 7.69
C PRO A 51 -29.24 -6.96 8.37
N ALA A 52 -28.86 -7.07 9.64
CA ALA A 52 -28.15 -6.04 10.39
C ALA A 52 -26.62 -6.09 10.22
N LEU A 53 -26.09 -7.01 9.41
CA LEU A 53 -24.65 -7.09 9.14
C LEU A 53 -24.14 -5.79 8.52
N GLU A 54 -23.21 -5.15 9.21
CA GLU A 54 -22.52 -3.94 8.78
C GLU A 54 -21.09 -4.23 8.31
N VAL A 55 -20.45 -5.26 8.88
CA VAL A 55 -19.06 -5.65 8.58
C VAL A 55 -19.01 -7.13 8.22
N VAL A 56 -18.45 -7.46 7.06
CA VAL A 56 -18.21 -8.85 6.66
C VAL A 56 -16.80 -9.04 6.14
N GLU A 57 -16.07 -10.00 6.72
CA GLU A 57 -14.74 -10.43 6.29
C GLU A 57 -14.76 -11.92 5.90
N LEU A 58 -14.45 -12.21 4.63
CA LEU A 58 -14.35 -13.57 4.09
C LEU A 58 -12.97 -13.78 3.48
N ARG A 59 -12.12 -14.55 4.17
CA ARG A 59 -10.75 -14.82 3.70
C ARG A 59 -10.70 -15.85 2.58
N HIS A 60 -11.49 -16.89 2.70
CA HIS A 60 -11.67 -17.86 1.63
C HIS A 60 -13.15 -18.12 1.50
N MET A 61 -13.52 -18.93 0.51
CA MET A 61 -14.90 -19.39 0.37
C MET A 61 -15.85 -18.26 -0.08
N ILE A 62 -15.79 -17.92 -1.37
CA ILE A 62 -16.82 -17.09 -2.00
C ILE A 62 -17.34 -17.86 -3.19
N SER A 63 -18.61 -18.23 -3.11
CA SER A 63 -19.40 -18.70 -4.24
C SER A 63 -20.23 -17.53 -4.77
N PRO A 64 -20.69 -17.57 -6.03
CA PRO A 64 -21.59 -16.54 -6.56
C PRO A 64 -22.81 -16.30 -5.67
N ASP A 65 -23.43 -17.36 -5.13
CA ASP A 65 -24.56 -17.28 -4.19
C ASP A 65 -24.28 -16.42 -2.94
N ARG A 66 -23.03 -16.42 -2.47
CA ARG A 66 -22.62 -15.58 -1.32
C ARG A 66 -22.46 -14.13 -1.72
N ILE A 67 -21.89 -13.87 -2.90
CA ILE A 67 -21.80 -12.50 -3.43
C ILE A 67 -23.22 -11.92 -3.57
N LEU A 68 -24.16 -12.70 -4.11
CA LEU A 68 -25.56 -12.30 -4.21
C LEU A 68 -26.20 -12.05 -2.84
N ALA A 69 -25.92 -12.90 -1.84
CA ALA A 69 -26.40 -12.71 -0.48
C ALA A 69 -25.82 -11.43 0.17
N LEU A 70 -24.52 -11.18 -0.01
CA LEU A 70 -23.83 -9.97 0.47
C LEU A 70 -24.38 -8.71 -0.18
N ALA A 71 -24.58 -8.73 -1.50
CA ALA A 71 -25.11 -7.61 -2.27
C ALA A 71 -26.52 -7.18 -1.81
N ALA A 72 -27.30 -8.11 -1.26
CA ALA A 72 -28.63 -7.84 -0.73
C ALA A 72 -28.63 -7.22 0.69
N LEU A 73 -27.48 -7.20 1.39
CA LEU A 73 -27.38 -6.64 2.74
C LEU A 73 -27.42 -5.12 2.71
N ARG A 74 -28.56 -4.56 3.12
CA ARG A 74 -28.78 -3.10 3.11
C ARG A 74 -27.96 -2.33 4.14
N SER A 75 -27.48 -3.01 5.18
CA SER A 75 -26.72 -2.40 6.27
C SER A 75 -25.21 -2.55 6.06
N LEU A 76 -24.76 -3.31 5.06
CA LEU A 76 -23.34 -3.62 4.87
C LEU A 76 -22.57 -2.36 4.48
N ARG A 77 -21.67 -1.94 5.37
CA ARG A 77 -20.80 -0.76 5.21
C ARG A 77 -19.38 -1.15 4.84
N GLU A 78 -18.92 -2.30 5.32
CA GLU A 78 -17.56 -2.78 5.12
C GLU A 78 -17.56 -4.22 4.60
N LEU A 79 -16.91 -4.43 3.47
CA LEU A 79 -16.74 -5.74 2.86
C LEU A 79 -15.25 -6.02 2.63
N ARG A 80 -14.74 -7.08 3.25
CA ARG A 80 -13.39 -7.59 3.06
C ARG A 80 -13.43 -8.98 2.45
N ILE A 81 -12.79 -9.14 1.29
CA ILE A 81 -12.73 -10.37 0.53
C ILE A 81 -11.27 -10.64 0.17
N MET A 82 -10.65 -11.69 0.69
CA MET A 82 -9.26 -11.97 0.29
C MET A 82 -9.11 -12.75 -1.01
N ARG A 83 -10.15 -13.38 -1.55
CA ARG A 83 -10.06 -14.06 -2.85
C ARG A 83 -11.42 -14.06 -3.52
N LEU A 84 -11.59 -13.16 -4.48
CA LEU A 84 -12.80 -13.09 -5.26
C LEU A 84 -12.74 -14.11 -6.43
N PRO A 85 -13.74 -14.98 -6.58
CA PRO A 85 -13.85 -15.88 -7.72
C PRO A 85 -14.26 -15.09 -8.98
N VAL A 86 -14.03 -15.67 -10.15
CA VAL A 86 -14.75 -15.23 -11.34
C VAL A 86 -16.22 -15.62 -11.16
N PHE A 87 -17.13 -14.67 -11.34
CA PHE A 87 -18.57 -14.88 -11.29
C PHE A 87 -19.26 -14.03 -12.35
N ASP A 88 -20.20 -14.61 -13.08
CA ASP A 88 -20.85 -13.97 -14.23
C ASP A 88 -22.25 -13.46 -13.87
N GLU A 89 -22.80 -13.89 -12.74
CA GLU A 89 -24.15 -13.58 -12.28
C GLU A 89 -24.36 -12.08 -12.06
N GLU A 90 -25.52 -11.58 -12.46
CA GLU A 90 -25.92 -10.19 -12.23
C GLU A 90 -26.22 -9.95 -10.75
N LEU A 91 -25.70 -8.84 -10.21
CA LEU A 91 -25.98 -8.44 -8.83
C LEU A 91 -27.41 -7.88 -8.69
N PRO A 92 -28.08 -8.12 -7.56
CA PRO A 92 -29.39 -7.51 -7.29
C PRO A 92 -29.26 -5.99 -7.27
N LYS A 93 -30.20 -5.26 -7.90
CA LYS A 93 -30.19 -3.79 -7.90
C LYS A 93 -31.23 -3.21 -6.93
N PRO A 94 -30.87 -2.26 -6.04
CA PRO A 94 -29.52 -1.75 -5.80
C PRO A 94 -28.64 -2.79 -5.05
N ALA A 95 -27.39 -2.95 -5.48
CA ALA A 95 -26.41 -3.78 -4.80
C ALA A 95 -25.68 -2.93 -3.75
N PHE A 96 -25.42 -3.49 -2.56
CA PHE A 96 -24.55 -2.86 -1.56
C PHE A 96 -24.90 -1.39 -1.22
N PRO A 97 -26.17 -1.05 -0.92
CA PRO A 97 -26.63 0.34 -0.88
C PRO A 97 -26.01 1.20 0.23
N ALA A 98 -25.39 0.59 1.25
CA ALA A 98 -24.74 1.29 2.37
C ALA A 98 -23.21 1.14 2.37
N LEU A 99 -22.63 0.51 1.34
CA LEU A 99 -21.21 0.17 1.33
C LEU A 99 -20.35 1.45 1.23
N ARG A 100 -19.34 1.51 2.10
CA ARG A 100 -18.40 2.63 2.22
C ARG A 100 -16.96 2.18 2.08
N SER A 101 -16.64 0.98 2.55
CA SER A 101 -15.29 0.46 2.54
C SER A 101 -15.25 -0.92 1.89
N LEU A 102 -14.36 -1.06 0.89
CA LEU A 102 -14.21 -2.27 0.10
C LEU A 102 -12.74 -2.69 0.06
N TYR A 103 -12.49 -3.94 0.43
CA TYR A 103 -11.14 -4.51 0.48
C TYR A 103 -11.11 -5.82 -0.29
N PHE A 104 -10.30 -5.85 -1.32
CA PHE A 104 -9.90 -7.06 -2.02
C PHE A 104 -8.43 -7.31 -1.78
N ASN A 105 -8.09 -8.55 -1.48
CA ASN A 105 -6.72 -9.05 -1.57
C ASN A 105 -6.73 -10.29 -2.49
N TRP A 106 -5.55 -10.79 -2.83
CA TRP A 106 -5.17 -12.02 -3.55
C TRP A 106 -6.08 -12.43 -4.72
N THR A 107 -6.67 -11.43 -5.38
CA THR A 107 -7.73 -11.61 -6.37
C THR A 107 -7.17 -11.52 -7.78
N ARG A 108 -7.58 -12.41 -8.69
CA ARG A 108 -7.13 -12.30 -10.09
C ARG A 108 -7.64 -11.00 -10.71
N HIS A 109 -6.80 -10.30 -11.46
CA HIS A 109 -7.17 -9.03 -12.11
C HIS A 109 -8.52 -9.10 -12.85
N ALA A 110 -8.73 -10.11 -13.69
CA ALA A 110 -10.00 -10.28 -14.42
C ALA A 110 -11.23 -10.43 -13.51
N ALA A 111 -11.10 -11.14 -12.37
CA ALA A 111 -12.19 -11.26 -11.40
C ALA A 111 -12.46 -9.94 -10.68
N LEU A 112 -11.40 -9.22 -10.29
CA LEU A 112 -11.49 -7.90 -9.68
C LEU A 112 -12.22 -6.93 -10.60
N MET A 113 -11.76 -6.79 -11.84
CA MET A 113 -12.33 -5.84 -12.81
C MET A 113 -13.79 -6.17 -13.12
N ASN A 114 -14.13 -7.45 -13.29
CA ASN A 114 -15.51 -7.89 -13.49
C ASN A 114 -16.41 -7.49 -12.30
N PHE A 115 -15.96 -7.69 -11.06
CA PHE A 115 -16.73 -7.26 -9.88
C PHE A 115 -16.88 -5.74 -9.83
N LEU A 116 -15.79 -4.99 -10.04
CA LEU A 116 -15.81 -3.54 -10.02
C LEU A 116 -16.80 -2.97 -11.06
N HIS A 117 -16.86 -3.55 -12.26
CA HIS A 117 -17.88 -3.20 -13.26
C HIS A 117 -19.31 -3.50 -12.79
N LYS A 118 -19.52 -4.58 -12.05
CA LYS A 118 -20.84 -4.97 -11.53
C LYS A 118 -21.33 -4.09 -10.36
N ILE A 119 -20.42 -3.39 -9.67
CA ILE A 119 -20.74 -2.45 -8.58
C ILE A 119 -20.47 -0.97 -8.94
N ASP A 120 -20.45 -0.66 -10.24
CA ASP A 120 -20.14 0.67 -10.77
C ASP A 120 -20.96 1.82 -10.15
N ASP A 121 -22.24 1.57 -9.83
CA ASP A 121 -23.13 2.52 -9.19
C ASP A 121 -22.82 2.77 -7.70
N VAL A 122 -22.04 1.88 -7.08
CA VAL A 122 -21.64 1.95 -5.67
C VAL A 122 -20.32 2.70 -5.49
N LEU A 123 -19.40 2.60 -6.45
CA LEU A 123 -18.04 3.17 -6.38
C LEU A 123 -17.99 4.67 -6.04
N PRO A 124 -18.89 5.54 -6.55
CA PRO A 124 -18.92 6.96 -6.15
C PRO A 124 -19.18 7.19 -4.66
N ASN A 125 -19.74 6.21 -3.94
CA ASN A 125 -20.10 6.32 -2.53
C ASN A 125 -19.02 5.79 -1.58
N LEU A 126 -17.95 5.18 -2.09
CA LEU A 126 -16.88 4.63 -1.26
C LEU A 126 -16.00 5.74 -0.67
N ASP A 127 -15.62 5.57 0.59
CA ASP A 127 -14.61 6.37 1.28
C ASP A 127 -13.24 5.69 1.28
N THR A 128 -13.22 4.36 1.21
CA THR A 128 -12.05 3.50 1.36
C THR A 128 -12.09 2.38 0.35
N LEU A 129 -11.02 2.27 -0.43
CA LEU A 129 -10.87 1.24 -1.45
C LEU A 129 -9.47 0.62 -1.35
N THR A 130 -9.40 -0.68 -1.12
CA THR A 130 -8.15 -1.45 -1.11
C THR A 130 -8.25 -2.58 -2.13
N LEU A 131 -7.33 -2.59 -3.09
CA LEU A 131 -7.34 -3.48 -4.24
C LEU A 131 -6.00 -4.21 -4.35
N GLY A 132 -5.90 -5.38 -3.75
CA GLY A 132 -4.86 -6.37 -4.01
C GLY A 132 -5.27 -7.25 -5.18
N PHE A 133 -4.45 -7.26 -6.23
CA PHE A 133 -4.68 -8.10 -7.40
C PHE A 133 -3.45 -8.88 -7.83
N ARG A 134 -3.69 -10.01 -8.48
CA ARG A 134 -2.68 -10.80 -9.19
C ARG A 134 -2.91 -10.66 -10.68
N PRO A 135 -1.87 -10.27 -11.44
CA PRO A 135 -1.96 -10.19 -12.87
C PRO A 135 -2.35 -11.52 -13.52
N SER A 136 -3.02 -11.45 -14.65
CA SER A 136 -3.38 -12.65 -15.43
C SER A 136 -2.15 -13.26 -16.12
N ASP A 137 -1.20 -12.40 -16.49
CA ASP A 137 0.09 -12.71 -17.10
C ASP A 137 1.13 -11.77 -16.48
N ALA A 138 2.27 -12.33 -16.06
CA ALA A 138 3.41 -11.60 -15.53
C ALA A 138 3.83 -10.42 -16.43
N LEU A 139 3.80 -10.64 -17.75
CA LEU A 139 4.21 -9.62 -18.73
C LEU A 139 3.20 -8.48 -18.87
N ASN A 140 1.97 -8.67 -18.38
CA ASN A 140 0.88 -7.69 -18.50
C ASN A 140 0.60 -6.91 -17.21
N GLY A 141 1.39 -7.13 -16.14
CA GLY A 141 1.16 -6.49 -14.83
C GLY A 141 1.02 -4.97 -14.89
N LEU A 142 1.86 -4.29 -15.70
CA LEU A 142 1.77 -2.83 -15.91
C LEU A 142 0.46 -2.39 -16.58
N GLY A 143 0.01 -3.12 -17.61
CA GLY A 143 -1.23 -2.82 -18.32
C GLY A 143 -2.44 -2.98 -17.40
N GLU A 144 -2.43 -4.02 -16.57
CA GLU A 144 -3.48 -4.30 -15.59
C GLU A 144 -3.48 -3.29 -14.43
N LEU A 145 -2.31 -2.91 -13.91
CA LEU A 145 -2.17 -1.81 -12.94
C LEU A 145 -2.76 -0.50 -13.49
N THR A 146 -2.42 -0.17 -14.74
CA THR A 146 -2.93 1.03 -15.42
C THR A 146 -4.45 0.98 -15.56
N ALA A 147 -5.00 -0.16 -16.01
CA ALA A 147 -6.43 -0.34 -16.16
C ALA A 147 -7.18 -0.19 -14.82
N VAL A 148 -6.64 -0.74 -13.73
CA VAL A 148 -7.20 -0.57 -12.37
C VAL A 148 -7.18 0.92 -11.97
N CYS A 149 -6.04 1.60 -12.16
CA CYS A 149 -5.93 3.02 -11.82
C CYS A 149 -6.89 3.91 -12.61
N GLU A 150 -7.00 3.69 -13.93
CA GLU A 150 -7.92 4.41 -14.81
C GLU A 150 -9.38 4.17 -14.41
N PHE A 151 -9.74 2.92 -14.16
CA PHE A 151 -11.10 2.56 -13.75
C PHE A 151 -11.50 3.21 -12.43
N VAL A 152 -10.63 3.14 -11.41
CA VAL A 152 -10.87 3.80 -10.11
C VAL A 152 -11.01 5.31 -10.29
N ALA A 153 -10.13 5.93 -11.07
CA ALA A 153 -10.15 7.37 -11.33
C ALA A 153 -11.41 7.86 -12.06
N GLU A 154 -11.99 7.02 -12.93
CA GLU A 154 -13.22 7.31 -13.69
C GLU A 154 -14.47 7.13 -12.84
N ARG A 155 -14.53 6.09 -11.99
CA ARG A 155 -15.77 5.66 -11.32
C ARG A 155 -15.90 6.11 -9.87
N CYS A 156 -14.80 6.36 -9.18
CA CYS A 156 -14.86 6.82 -7.79
C CYS A 156 -15.11 8.33 -7.72
N SER A 157 -15.68 8.78 -6.59
CA SER A 157 -15.90 10.21 -6.37
C SER A 157 -14.56 10.94 -6.20
N PRO A 158 -14.27 11.99 -7.00
CA PRO A 158 -13.05 12.77 -6.91
C PRO A 158 -12.75 13.35 -5.52
N VAL A 159 -13.79 13.59 -4.71
CA VAL A 159 -13.67 14.19 -3.37
C VAL A 159 -14.12 13.22 -2.28
N GLY A 160 -14.90 12.20 -2.62
CA GLY A 160 -15.45 11.23 -1.66
C GLY A 160 -14.46 10.15 -1.25
N LEU A 161 -13.59 9.69 -2.18
CA LEU A 161 -12.62 8.67 -1.86
C LEU A 161 -11.44 9.28 -1.10
N THR A 162 -11.26 8.83 0.15
CA THR A 162 -10.25 9.36 1.08
C THR A 162 -9.08 8.41 1.28
N HIS A 163 -9.29 7.10 1.13
CA HIS A 163 -8.27 6.07 1.27
C HIS A 163 -8.26 5.20 0.02
N LEU A 164 -7.12 5.14 -0.64
CA LEU A 164 -6.89 4.27 -1.79
C LEU A 164 -5.60 3.46 -1.57
N SER A 165 -5.72 2.15 -1.71
CA SER A 165 -4.59 1.22 -1.72
C SER A 165 -4.73 0.32 -2.95
N ILE A 166 -3.69 0.24 -3.77
CA ILE A 166 -3.63 -0.66 -4.93
C ILE A 166 -2.33 -1.46 -4.80
N ALA A 167 -2.42 -2.78 -4.76
CA ALA A 167 -1.27 -3.65 -4.60
C ALA A 167 -1.24 -4.71 -5.70
N ASP A 168 -0.11 -4.82 -6.39
CA ASP A 168 0.21 -5.96 -7.23
C ASP A 168 0.84 -7.07 -6.37
N GLU A 169 0.05 -8.11 -6.10
CA GLU A 169 0.39 -9.21 -5.22
C GLU A 169 1.00 -10.40 -5.97
N THR A 170 1.66 -10.17 -7.10
CA THR A 170 2.35 -11.23 -7.86
C THR A 170 3.31 -12.03 -6.97
N GLY A 171 3.99 -11.37 -6.04
CA GLY A 171 4.93 -11.98 -5.10
C GLY A 171 4.35 -12.75 -3.93
N GLY A 172 3.08 -12.55 -3.59
CA GLY A 172 2.49 -13.14 -2.37
C GLY A 172 2.25 -14.65 -2.45
N SER A 173 2.52 -15.27 -3.59
CA SER A 173 2.38 -16.72 -3.74
C SER A 173 3.67 -17.41 -3.33
N LEU A 174 3.67 -18.08 -2.17
CA LEU A 174 4.77 -18.95 -1.68
C LEU A 174 5.27 -20.00 -2.69
N SER A 175 4.55 -20.21 -3.80
CA SER A 175 4.91 -21.15 -4.87
C SER A 175 5.62 -20.52 -6.06
N THR A 176 5.62 -19.20 -6.19
CA THR A 176 6.17 -18.50 -7.35
C THR A 176 7.53 -17.98 -6.97
N THR A 177 8.58 -18.66 -7.41
CA THR A 177 9.96 -18.13 -7.31
C THR A 177 10.08 -16.93 -8.26
N CYS A 178 10.75 -15.82 -7.86
CA CYS A 178 10.78 -14.62 -8.71
C CYS A 178 11.49 -14.87 -10.06
N ASP A 179 12.25 -15.95 -10.19
CA ASP A 179 12.80 -16.44 -11.46
C ASP A 179 11.77 -16.58 -12.59
N GLU A 180 10.49 -16.78 -12.27
CA GLU A 180 9.43 -17.00 -13.26
C GLU A 180 8.74 -15.71 -13.74
N VAL A 181 8.83 -14.62 -12.97
CA VAL A 181 8.04 -13.40 -13.22
C VAL A 181 8.95 -12.16 -13.24
N PRO A 182 9.24 -11.60 -14.43
CA PRO A 182 10.13 -10.45 -14.53
C PRO A 182 9.54 -9.23 -13.80
N TYR A 183 10.38 -8.56 -13.02
CA TYR A 183 10.05 -7.26 -12.45
C TYR A 183 9.78 -6.24 -13.55
N TYR A 184 8.85 -5.31 -13.29
CA TYR A 184 8.55 -4.20 -14.18
C TYR A 184 8.80 -2.84 -13.52
N ALA A 185 8.97 -1.82 -14.36
CA ALA A 185 9.16 -0.43 -13.94
C ALA A 185 7.85 0.35 -14.09
N ALA A 186 7.16 0.63 -12.98
CA ALA A 186 5.96 1.45 -12.96
C ALA A 186 6.32 2.93 -13.11
N LYS A 187 6.11 3.46 -14.31
CA LYS A 187 6.26 4.88 -14.63
C LYS A 187 5.03 5.73 -14.28
N TYR A 188 5.20 7.05 -14.30
CA TYR A 188 4.15 8.03 -14.05
C TYR A 188 2.88 7.81 -14.86
N GLU A 189 2.97 7.44 -16.14
CA GLU A 189 1.81 7.23 -17.01
C GLU A 189 0.85 6.14 -16.53
N HIS A 190 1.33 5.16 -15.75
CA HIS A 190 0.51 4.06 -15.26
C HIS A 190 -0.37 4.47 -14.06
N ILE A 191 0.04 5.51 -13.32
CA ILE A 191 -0.66 5.97 -12.10
C ILE A 191 -1.24 7.38 -12.22
N ARG A 192 -0.93 8.13 -13.28
CA ARG A 192 -1.36 9.53 -13.47
C ARG A 192 -2.88 9.73 -13.45
N ALA A 193 -3.66 8.71 -13.76
CA ALA A 193 -5.13 8.79 -13.77
C ALA A 193 -5.68 9.14 -12.37
N LEU A 194 -5.02 8.65 -11.31
CA LEU A 194 -5.43 8.88 -9.91
C LEU A 194 -5.37 10.35 -9.48
N ARG A 195 -4.77 11.23 -10.29
CA ARG A 195 -4.81 12.69 -10.09
C ARG A 195 -6.24 13.25 -10.11
N SER A 196 -7.24 12.55 -10.64
CA SER A 196 -8.63 13.02 -10.52
C SER A 196 -9.13 13.02 -9.07
N LEU A 197 -8.55 12.19 -8.19
CA LEU A 197 -9.01 11.92 -6.82
C LEU A 197 -8.42 12.92 -5.81
N ARG A 198 -8.93 14.15 -5.82
CA ARG A 198 -8.47 15.27 -4.96
C ARG A 198 -8.77 15.10 -3.47
N GLY A 199 -9.69 14.20 -3.11
CA GLY A 199 -10.09 13.91 -1.73
C GLY A 199 -9.15 12.98 -0.95
N LEU A 200 -8.10 12.45 -1.59
CA LEU A 200 -7.21 11.47 -0.99
C LEU A 200 -6.46 12.02 0.22
N LYS A 201 -6.52 11.25 1.31
CA LYS A 201 -5.73 11.39 2.54
C LYS A 201 -4.69 10.28 2.67
N THR A 202 -5.02 9.09 2.20
CA THR A 202 -4.12 7.95 2.19
C THR A 202 -4.04 7.42 0.77
N LEU A 203 -2.83 7.35 0.23
CA LEU A 203 -2.54 6.71 -1.05
C LEU A 203 -1.40 5.72 -0.85
N HIS A 204 -1.67 4.45 -1.12
CA HIS A 204 -0.68 3.38 -1.14
C HIS A 204 -0.72 2.67 -2.49
N ILE A 205 0.41 2.64 -3.18
CA ILE A 205 0.59 1.90 -4.42
C ILE A 205 1.79 0.98 -4.23
N GLU A 206 1.52 -0.32 -4.24
CA GLU A 206 2.53 -1.38 -4.15
C GLU A 206 2.67 -2.03 -5.54
N VAL A 207 3.85 -1.94 -6.14
CA VAL A 207 4.13 -2.47 -7.48
C VAL A 207 5.08 -3.65 -7.42
N TRP A 208 4.89 -4.68 -8.27
CA TRP A 208 5.72 -5.89 -8.23
C TRP A 208 7.22 -5.59 -8.36
N GLY A 209 7.60 -4.64 -9.23
CA GLY A 209 8.99 -4.21 -9.42
C GLY A 209 9.32 -2.92 -8.69
N HIS A 210 9.53 -1.82 -9.43
CA HIS A 210 9.89 -0.53 -8.86
C HIS A 210 9.12 0.61 -9.53
N ALA A 211 8.99 1.74 -8.83
CA ALA A 211 8.48 2.96 -9.42
C ALA A 211 9.60 3.74 -10.12
N ASP A 212 9.54 3.85 -11.44
CA ASP A 212 10.44 4.67 -12.26
C ASP A 212 9.81 6.05 -12.51
N VAL A 213 9.89 6.89 -11.49
CA VAL A 213 9.36 8.26 -11.47
C VAL A 213 10.47 9.24 -11.12
N ASP A 214 10.46 10.41 -11.75
CA ASP A 214 11.42 11.48 -11.45
C ASP A 214 10.82 12.58 -10.56
N ASP A 215 11.63 13.61 -10.27
CA ASP A 215 11.20 14.75 -9.44
C ASP A 215 9.95 15.47 -9.99
N SER A 216 9.83 15.59 -11.31
CA SER A 216 8.74 16.29 -11.98
C SER A 216 7.45 15.48 -12.00
N ASP A 217 7.58 14.15 -12.12
CA ASP A 217 6.49 13.20 -11.98
C ASP A 217 5.90 13.25 -10.57
N ILE A 218 6.76 13.18 -9.55
CA ILE A 218 6.33 13.27 -8.15
C ILE A 218 5.65 14.60 -7.87
N GLU A 219 6.23 15.74 -8.29
CA GLU A 219 5.60 17.06 -8.13
C GLU A 219 4.22 17.12 -8.80
N SER A 220 4.09 16.56 -10.00
CA SER A 220 2.81 16.49 -10.74
C SER A 220 1.75 15.67 -10.02
N LEU A 221 2.14 14.59 -9.34
CA LEU A 221 1.24 13.77 -8.53
C LEU A 221 0.80 14.52 -7.27
N VAL A 222 1.76 14.89 -6.42
CA VAL A 222 1.49 15.38 -5.06
C VAL A 222 0.88 16.78 -5.02
N SER A 223 1.12 17.61 -6.04
CA SER A 223 0.41 18.88 -6.21
C SER A 223 -1.11 18.74 -6.35
N THR A 224 -1.59 17.53 -6.66
CA THR A 224 -3.01 17.24 -6.84
C THR A 224 -3.70 16.78 -5.54
N TRP A 225 -2.92 16.37 -4.53
CA TRP A 225 -3.42 15.80 -3.27
C TRP A 225 -2.96 16.61 -2.05
N PRO A 226 -3.45 17.85 -1.89
CA PRO A 226 -3.02 18.72 -0.78
C PRO A 226 -3.47 18.24 0.60
N ALA A 227 -4.47 17.34 0.67
CA ALA A 227 -4.98 16.77 1.90
C ALA A 227 -4.26 15.48 2.33
N LEU A 228 -3.22 15.05 1.61
CA LEU A 228 -2.53 13.79 1.85
C LEU A 228 -1.87 13.77 3.23
N GLU A 229 -2.16 12.71 3.98
CA GLU A 229 -1.67 12.40 5.34
C GLU A 229 -0.73 11.19 5.33
N SER A 230 -0.93 10.22 4.43
CA SER A 230 -0.02 9.08 4.22
C SER A 230 0.17 8.82 2.72
N PHE A 231 1.43 8.75 2.29
CA PHE A 231 1.81 8.48 0.90
C PHE A 231 2.84 7.36 0.84
N ARG A 232 2.49 6.27 0.16
CA ARG A 232 3.36 5.12 -0.03
C ARG A 232 3.40 4.75 -1.51
N LEU A 233 4.61 4.69 -2.05
CA LEU A 233 4.90 4.15 -3.38
C LEU A 233 6.02 3.14 -3.22
N ASP A 234 5.64 1.91 -2.92
CA ASP A 234 6.53 0.84 -2.48
C ASP A 234 6.45 -0.40 -3.39
N LYS A 235 7.26 -1.40 -3.05
CA LYS A 235 7.20 -2.74 -3.64
C LYS A 235 6.94 -3.77 -2.54
N PRO A 236 6.42 -4.97 -2.86
CA PRO A 236 6.05 -5.95 -1.85
C PRO A 236 7.22 -6.30 -0.93
N THR A 237 7.01 -6.17 0.39
CA THR A 237 8.03 -6.47 1.42
C THR A 237 8.49 -7.93 1.35
N GLU A 238 7.65 -8.85 0.87
CA GLU A 238 8.00 -10.26 0.75
C GLU A 238 9.08 -10.54 -0.32
N SER A 239 9.37 -9.59 -1.20
CA SER A 239 10.48 -9.69 -2.18
C SER A 239 11.88 -9.49 -1.58
N VAL A 240 11.98 -9.31 -0.26
CA VAL A 240 13.25 -9.13 0.46
C VAL A 240 14.22 -10.31 0.27
N TYR A 241 13.72 -11.51 -0.01
CA TYR A 241 14.51 -12.73 -0.14
C TYR A 241 15.25 -12.90 -1.48
N GLU A 242 15.02 -12.04 -2.48
CA GLU A 242 15.51 -12.29 -3.84
C GLU A 242 16.23 -11.08 -4.46
N PHE A 243 16.96 -10.31 -3.65
CA PHE A 243 18.03 -9.43 -4.15
C PHE A 243 19.33 -10.20 -4.35
N ASP A 244 19.24 -11.45 -4.81
CA ASP A 244 20.42 -12.14 -5.27
C ASP A 244 20.93 -11.38 -6.50
N THR A 245 21.98 -10.60 -6.30
CA THR A 245 22.68 -9.85 -7.35
C THR A 245 23.18 -10.75 -8.47
N ASP A 246 23.14 -12.07 -8.26
CA ASP A 246 23.49 -13.10 -9.23
C ASP A 246 22.33 -13.52 -10.16
N VAL A 247 21.11 -12.96 -10.03
CA VAL A 247 20.07 -13.11 -11.08
C VAL A 247 20.59 -12.42 -12.35
N LYS A 248 21.20 -13.23 -13.22
CA LYS A 248 21.85 -12.80 -14.47
C LYS A 248 20.91 -11.92 -15.30
N GLY A 249 21.15 -10.62 -15.26
CA GLY A 249 20.44 -9.62 -16.06
C GLY A 249 19.62 -8.60 -15.26
N ALA A 250 19.50 -8.74 -13.94
CA ALA A 250 18.94 -7.68 -13.10
C ALA A 250 19.96 -6.52 -13.01
N HIS A 251 19.79 -5.51 -13.85
CA HIS A 251 20.54 -4.27 -13.69
C HIS A 251 20.10 -3.58 -12.39
N PRO A 252 21.04 -3.06 -11.57
CA PRO A 252 20.68 -2.31 -10.38
C PRO A 252 19.79 -1.14 -10.79
N PHE A 253 18.57 -1.10 -10.24
CA PHE A 253 17.66 0.02 -10.45
C PHE A 253 18.17 1.24 -9.68
N VAL A 254 18.50 2.31 -10.40
CA VAL A 254 18.87 3.59 -9.80
C VAL A 254 17.64 4.49 -9.83
N PRO A 255 17.09 4.87 -8.66
CA PRO A 255 15.92 5.75 -8.60
C PRO A 255 16.20 7.09 -9.29
N ARG A 256 15.25 7.57 -10.10
CA ARG A 256 15.32 8.89 -10.73
C ARG A 256 14.78 10.01 -9.84
N ALA A 257 13.84 9.70 -8.96
CA ALA A 257 13.41 10.60 -7.90
C ALA A 257 14.61 10.91 -6.99
N THR A 258 14.79 12.17 -6.64
CA THR A 258 15.89 12.63 -5.79
C THR A 258 15.33 13.23 -4.50
N THR A 259 16.20 13.84 -3.69
CA THR A 259 15.75 14.65 -2.55
C THR A 259 14.88 15.86 -2.95
N LYS A 260 14.87 16.28 -4.23
CA LYS A 260 13.95 17.31 -4.71
C LYS A 260 12.50 16.82 -4.71
N SER A 261 12.22 15.55 -4.99
CA SER A 261 10.90 14.95 -4.77
C SER A 261 10.40 15.17 -3.35
N LEU A 262 11.27 15.01 -2.34
CA LEU A 262 10.91 15.23 -0.93
C LEU A 262 10.55 16.70 -0.65
N LEU A 263 11.22 17.66 -1.29
CA LEU A 263 10.86 19.08 -1.20
C LEU A 263 9.50 19.37 -1.85
N SER A 264 9.22 18.78 -3.01
CA SER A 264 7.92 18.92 -3.68
C SER A 264 6.79 18.34 -2.83
N ILE A 265 7.00 17.17 -2.24
CA ILE A 265 6.05 16.55 -1.28
C ILE A 265 5.83 17.47 -0.08
N ALA A 266 6.91 17.94 0.55
CA ALA A 266 6.83 18.83 1.71
C ALA A 266 6.06 20.13 1.42
N ARG A 267 6.20 20.67 0.20
CA ARG A 267 5.53 21.89 -0.24
C ARG A 267 4.04 21.69 -0.49
N HIS A 268 3.67 20.58 -1.13
CA HIS A 268 2.29 20.36 -1.59
C HIS A 268 1.42 19.60 -0.60
N CYS A 269 2.01 18.80 0.30
CA CYS A 269 1.30 17.97 1.28
C CYS A 269 1.66 18.41 2.72
N PRO A 270 1.14 19.56 3.19
CA PRO A 270 1.49 20.12 4.49
C PRO A 270 1.02 19.25 5.68
N ASN A 271 0.05 18.37 5.46
CA ASN A 271 -0.51 17.46 6.46
C ASN A 271 0.12 16.07 6.45
N LEU A 272 1.10 15.81 5.57
CA LEU A 272 1.70 14.48 5.42
C LEU A 272 2.41 14.05 6.70
N ARG A 273 2.02 12.91 7.26
CA ARG A 273 2.56 12.30 8.48
C ARG A 273 3.43 11.10 8.20
N GLU A 274 3.12 10.35 7.15
CA GLU A 274 3.82 9.14 6.74
C GLU A 274 4.19 9.23 5.27
N LEU A 275 5.45 8.91 4.97
CA LEU A 275 5.98 8.87 3.62
C LEU A 275 6.80 7.59 3.42
N ALA A 276 6.49 6.80 2.40
CA ALA A 276 7.32 5.69 1.94
C ALA A 276 7.62 5.86 0.44
N ILE A 277 8.88 6.09 0.08
CA ILE A 277 9.28 6.27 -1.32
C ILE A 277 10.77 5.98 -1.49
N THR A 278 11.13 5.33 -2.59
CA THR A 278 12.52 5.14 -3.00
C THR A 278 13.01 6.39 -3.75
N PHE A 279 14.15 6.94 -3.36
CA PHE A 279 14.81 8.07 -4.02
C PHE A 279 16.34 7.91 -4.04
N ASN A 280 17.01 8.69 -4.86
CA ASN A 280 18.47 8.76 -4.95
C ASN A 280 19.01 9.87 -4.01
N ALA A 281 19.93 9.49 -3.12
CA ALA A 281 20.51 10.38 -2.11
C ALA A 281 21.81 11.10 -2.54
N VAL A 282 22.39 10.73 -3.69
CA VAL A 282 23.73 11.17 -4.15
C VAL A 282 23.84 12.70 -4.32
N ASP A 283 22.77 13.35 -4.78
CA ASP A 283 22.80 14.76 -5.22
C ASP A 283 23.02 15.79 -4.09
N LEU A 284 22.95 15.37 -2.82
CA LEU A 284 23.02 16.30 -1.69
C LEU A 284 24.39 16.95 -1.46
N THR A 285 25.46 16.33 -1.97
CA THR A 285 26.84 16.79 -1.73
C THR A 285 27.24 18.03 -2.53
N SER A 286 26.45 18.39 -3.55
CA SER A 286 26.81 19.39 -4.57
C SER A 286 26.06 20.73 -4.49
N SER A 287 25.11 20.88 -3.55
CA SER A 287 24.25 22.07 -3.54
C SER A 287 24.91 23.27 -2.82
N ASP A 288 25.27 24.31 -3.58
CA ASP A 288 25.73 25.64 -3.13
C ASP A 288 24.63 26.45 -2.39
N SER A 289 23.71 25.78 -1.70
CA SER A 289 22.44 26.29 -1.19
C SER A 289 22.59 27.17 0.07
N GLY A 290 23.39 28.23 0.02
CA GLY A 290 23.34 29.37 0.96
C GLY A 290 23.33 29.03 2.46
N GLY A 291 23.81 27.83 2.85
CA GLY A 291 23.82 27.30 4.21
C GLY A 291 22.59 26.49 4.67
N ARG A 292 21.51 26.37 3.88
CA ARG A 292 20.30 25.60 4.28
C ARG A 292 19.90 24.60 3.19
N PRO A 293 20.16 23.29 3.38
CA PRO A 293 19.89 22.26 2.38
C PRO A 293 18.42 22.20 1.93
N GLY A 294 17.46 22.56 2.79
CA GLY A 294 16.04 22.58 2.45
C GLY A 294 15.56 23.87 1.76
N GLY A 295 16.46 24.81 1.45
CA GLY A 295 16.09 26.12 0.89
C GLY A 295 15.19 26.96 1.82
N GLY A 296 15.16 26.63 3.11
CA GLY A 296 14.28 27.27 4.09
C GLY A 296 12.85 26.72 4.15
N LEU A 297 12.50 25.73 3.32
CA LEU A 297 11.22 25.02 3.40
C LEU A 297 11.12 24.26 4.73
N VAL A 298 9.94 24.27 5.33
CA VAL A 298 9.67 23.56 6.58
C VAL A 298 8.30 22.90 6.49
N GLN A 299 8.28 21.60 6.76
CA GLN A 299 7.07 20.81 6.94
C GLN A 299 7.07 20.24 8.37
N HIS A 300 5.93 20.39 9.05
CA HIS A 300 5.80 20.14 10.49
C HIS A 300 5.01 18.87 10.84
N ALA A 301 4.43 18.19 9.86
CA ALA A 301 3.54 17.06 10.08
C ALA A 301 4.24 15.70 9.93
N LEU A 302 5.30 15.59 9.13
CA LEU A 302 5.93 14.32 8.81
C LEU A 302 6.58 13.73 10.06
N ARG A 303 6.14 12.52 10.44
CA ARG A 303 6.60 11.77 11.61
C ARG A 303 7.39 10.53 11.24
N LYS A 304 6.99 9.86 10.17
CA LYS A 304 7.61 8.62 9.69
C LYS A 304 8.04 8.77 8.23
N LEU A 305 9.30 8.46 7.97
CA LEU A 305 9.87 8.33 6.63
C LEU A 305 10.40 6.90 6.45
N ASP A 306 9.89 6.19 5.47
CA ASP A 306 10.43 4.92 5.01
C ASP A 306 11.19 5.16 3.70
N THR A 307 12.50 4.95 3.73
CA THR A 307 13.34 5.14 2.54
C THR A 307 13.34 3.92 1.62
N LEU A 308 12.61 2.86 1.99
CA LEU A 308 12.48 1.63 1.20
C LEU A 308 13.87 1.12 0.76
N HIS A 309 14.08 1.01 -0.55
CA HIS A 309 15.31 0.52 -1.19
C HIS A 309 16.31 1.63 -1.55
N THR A 310 16.20 2.82 -0.97
CA THR A 310 17.22 3.86 -1.15
C THR A 310 18.54 3.38 -0.57
N ILE A 311 19.52 3.19 -1.44
CA ILE A 311 20.90 2.90 -1.04
C ILE A 311 21.52 4.21 -0.54
N ILE A 312 21.92 4.23 0.73
CA ILE A 312 22.57 5.37 1.38
C ILE A 312 24.03 5.01 1.59
N GLN A 313 24.95 5.72 0.95
CA GLN A 313 26.36 5.52 1.19
C GLN A 313 26.79 6.21 2.52
N PRO A 314 27.83 5.70 3.21
CA PRO A 314 28.25 6.27 4.50
C PRO A 314 28.62 7.77 4.46
N ASP A 315 29.12 8.28 3.35
CA ASP A 315 29.45 9.70 3.15
C ASP A 315 28.21 10.58 2.85
N GLU A 316 27.12 9.99 2.37
CA GLU A 316 25.83 10.67 2.10
C GLU A 316 24.96 10.82 3.36
N ALA A 317 25.17 9.97 4.37
CA ALA A 317 24.34 9.93 5.58
C ALA A 317 24.27 11.27 6.32
N LEU A 318 25.39 12.01 6.41
CA LEU A 318 25.41 13.33 7.08
C LEU A 318 24.69 14.42 6.26
N PRO A 319 25.00 14.61 4.96
CA PRO A 319 24.20 15.49 4.09
C PRO A 319 22.70 15.20 4.17
N LEU A 320 22.30 13.92 4.14
CA LEU A 320 20.90 13.52 4.23
C LEU A 320 20.28 13.84 5.59
N ALA A 321 20.98 13.59 6.70
CA ALA A 321 20.52 13.99 8.04
C ALA A 321 20.33 15.51 8.17
N LEU A 322 21.24 16.31 7.60
CA LEU A 322 21.16 17.77 7.56
C LEU A 322 19.97 18.26 6.73
N PHE A 323 19.71 17.61 5.60
CA PHE A 323 18.56 17.89 4.75
C PHE A 323 17.24 17.55 5.45
N LEU A 324 17.09 16.32 5.95
CA LEU A 324 15.86 15.85 6.58
C LEU A 324 15.51 16.66 7.83
N SER A 325 16.50 16.99 8.67
CA SER A 325 16.29 17.81 9.87
C SER A 325 15.95 19.28 9.54
N ASP A 326 16.35 19.81 8.38
CA ASP A 326 15.97 21.15 7.95
C ASP A 326 14.53 21.18 7.40
N VAL A 327 14.15 20.18 6.59
CA VAL A 327 12.82 20.16 5.97
C VAL A 327 11.75 19.64 6.93
N PHE A 328 12.00 18.52 7.62
CA PHE A 328 11.01 17.77 8.40
C PHE A 328 11.33 17.83 9.90
N LEU A 329 11.01 18.95 10.55
CA LEU A 329 11.33 19.17 11.98
C LEU A 329 10.70 18.15 12.95
N ALA A 330 9.59 17.56 12.52
CA ALA A 330 8.77 16.63 13.25
C ALA A 330 9.15 15.16 13.01
N LEU A 331 10.14 14.89 12.16
CA LEU A 331 10.54 13.53 11.82
C LEU A 331 11.10 12.82 13.05
N ASP A 332 10.41 11.75 13.46
CA ASP A 332 10.71 11.00 14.68
C ASP A 332 11.18 9.57 14.34
N GLU A 333 10.73 9.01 13.22
CA GLU A 333 11.04 7.64 12.78
C GLU A 333 11.55 7.62 11.32
N VAL A 334 12.66 6.91 11.09
CA VAL A 334 13.18 6.61 9.76
C VAL A 334 13.36 5.10 9.63
N ASP A 335 12.70 4.49 8.65
CA ASP A 335 12.78 3.05 8.35
C ASP A 335 13.39 2.82 6.96
N SER A 336 13.80 1.58 6.70
CA SER A 336 14.31 1.15 5.39
C SER A 336 14.24 -0.37 5.27
N ASP A 337 13.93 -0.85 4.07
CA ASP A 337 14.00 -2.29 3.76
C ASP A 337 15.42 -2.85 3.89
N THR A 338 16.46 -2.02 3.75
CA THR A 338 17.85 -2.41 3.99
C THR A 338 18.08 -2.86 5.44
N LYS A 339 17.33 -2.30 6.40
CA LYS A 339 17.37 -2.75 7.80
C LYS A 339 16.80 -4.15 7.95
N LEU A 340 15.62 -4.39 7.37
CA LEU A 340 14.96 -5.71 7.39
C LEU A 340 15.85 -6.77 6.72
N GLN A 341 16.43 -6.44 5.56
CA GLN A 341 17.41 -7.28 4.87
C GLN A 341 18.62 -7.61 5.75
N ALA A 342 19.16 -6.63 6.47
CA ALA A 342 20.32 -6.87 7.34
C ALA A 342 19.97 -7.75 8.56
N GLU A 343 18.75 -7.65 9.08
CA GLU A 343 18.24 -8.53 10.14
C GLU A 343 18.14 -9.99 9.64
N VAL A 344 17.55 -10.21 8.45
CA VAL A 344 17.46 -11.54 7.81
C VAL A 344 18.84 -12.10 7.48
N ALA A 345 19.69 -11.33 6.80
CA ALA A 345 21.05 -11.74 6.43
C ALA A 345 21.87 -12.16 7.66
N LYS A 346 21.69 -11.47 8.80
CA LYS A 346 22.36 -11.83 10.05
C LYS A 346 21.87 -13.17 10.62
N GLU A 347 20.59 -13.49 10.48
CA GLU A 347 20.02 -14.78 10.91
C GLU A 347 20.52 -15.93 10.02
N GLU A 348 20.71 -15.67 8.73
CA GLU A 348 21.13 -16.67 7.73
C GLU A 348 22.66 -16.79 7.58
N GLY A 349 23.43 -15.85 8.15
CA GLY A 349 24.89 -15.83 8.06
C GLY A 349 25.42 -15.26 6.75
N GLU A 350 24.62 -14.44 6.07
CA GLU A 350 24.95 -13.77 4.82
C GLU A 350 25.69 -12.43 5.05
N GLY A 351 26.17 -11.84 3.95
CA GLY A 351 26.84 -10.54 3.98
C GLY A 351 25.89 -9.40 4.41
N ILE A 352 26.46 -8.34 4.97
CA ILE A 352 25.69 -7.13 5.28
C ILE A 352 25.23 -6.49 3.96
N PRO A 353 23.93 -6.17 3.78
CA PRO A 353 23.43 -5.53 2.57
C PRO A 353 24.12 -4.20 2.28
N GLU A 354 24.27 -3.89 0.99
CA GLU A 354 24.77 -2.57 0.55
C GLU A 354 23.90 -1.44 1.11
N GLY A 355 24.54 -0.35 1.56
CA GLY A 355 23.85 0.81 2.11
C GLY A 355 23.44 0.68 3.59
N TYR A 356 23.53 -0.51 4.20
CA TYR A 356 23.16 -0.68 5.62
C TYR A 356 24.00 0.18 6.57
N ASP A 357 25.31 0.30 6.32
CA ASP A 357 26.19 1.14 7.12
C ASP A 357 25.83 2.63 7.00
N GLY A 358 25.46 3.09 5.81
CA GLY A 358 25.00 4.47 5.60
C GLY A 358 23.65 4.74 6.25
N TYR A 359 22.71 3.79 6.16
CA TYR A 359 21.42 3.85 6.86
C TYR A 359 21.62 3.90 8.39
N LYS A 360 22.45 3.02 8.95
CA LYS A 360 22.77 3.04 10.39
C LYS A 360 23.38 4.38 10.82
N LYS A 361 24.32 4.91 10.04
CA LYS A 361 24.93 6.21 10.30
C LYS A 361 23.91 7.35 10.21
N LEU A 362 22.94 7.29 9.29
CA LEU A 362 21.84 8.24 9.23
C LEU A 362 21.03 8.25 10.53
N LEU A 363 20.65 7.08 11.04
CA LEU A 363 19.91 6.94 12.31
C LEU A 363 20.67 7.50 13.51
N GLU A 364 21.99 7.34 13.55
CA GLU A 364 22.83 7.91 14.60
C GLU A 364 22.89 9.44 14.55
N LEU A 365 22.98 10.01 13.34
CA LEU A 365 23.15 11.45 13.12
C LEU A 365 21.84 12.24 13.26
N LEU A 366 20.73 11.71 12.75
CA LEU A 366 19.48 12.45 12.60
C LEU A 366 18.95 13.05 13.93
N PRO A 367 18.90 12.31 15.07
CA PRO A 367 18.44 12.88 16.33
C PRO A 367 19.31 14.05 16.82
N ILE A 368 20.63 13.97 16.61
CA ILE A 368 21.60 15.00 17.01
C ILE A 368 21.36 16.27 16.18
N VAL A 369 21.31 16.13 14.86
CA VAL A 369 21.15 17.26 13.94
C VAL A 369 19.76 17.90 14.10
N SER A 370 18.70 17.10 14.25
CA SER A 370 17.35 17.59 14.54
C SER A 370 17.28 18.40 15.83
N LYS A 371 17.98 17.98 16.88
CA LYS A 371 18.07 18.75 18.13
C LYS A 371 18.75 20.11 17.93
N VAL A 372 19.88 20.14 17.24
CA VAL A 372 20.61 21.39 16.92
C VAL A 372 19.71 22.31 16.10
N ARG A 373 19.06 21.79 15.05
CA ARG A 373 18.20 22.60 14.17
C ARG A 373 16.98 23.17 14.90
N ARG A 374 16.40 22.44 15.85
CA ARG A 374 15.33 22.95 16.72
C ARG A 374 15.83 24.11 17.60
N GLN A 375 17.04 24.03 18.15
CA GLN A 375 17.62 25.11 18.98
C GLN A 375 17.89 26.38 18.17
N GLU A 376 18.55 26.26 17.01
CA GLU A 376 18.84 27.41 16.14
C GLU A 376 17.58 28.21 15.77
N ARG A 377 16.44 27.51 15.59
CA ARG A 377 15.16 28.14 15.25
C ARG A 377 14.46 28.80 16.44
N LEU A 378 14.74 28.35 17.66
CA LEU A 378 14.26 29.01 18.87
C LEU A 378 15.01 30.32 19.11
N ASP A 379 16.32 30.32 18.90
CA ASP A 379 17.18 31.50 19.11
C ASP A 379 16.85 32.65 18.15
N ILE A 380 16.50 32.36 16.90
CA ILE A 380 16.06 33.38 15.92
C ILE A 380 14.76 34.08 16.35
N ARG A 381 13.90 33.43 17.14
CA ARG A 381 12.60 33.98 17.57
C ARG A 381 12.70 34.84 18.83
N ALA A 382 13.83 34.85 19.53
CA ALA A 382 14.03 35.72 20.67
C ALA A 382 14.15 37.19 20.19
N PRO A 383 13.31 38.13 20.68
CA PRO A 383 13.47 39.54 20.33
C PRO A 383 14.86 40.00 20.78
N ARG A 384 15.62 40.58 19.85
CA ARG A 384 16.88 41.27 20.19
C ARG A 384 16.50 42.49 21.03
N ILE A 385 16.77 42.42 22.33
CA ILE A 385 16.55 43.50 23.31
C ILE A 385 17.46 44.68 23.00
#